data_AF-A0A961S4T0-F1
#
_entry.id   AF-A0A961S4T0-F1
#
_cell.length_a   1.000
_cell.length_b   1.000
_cell.length_c   1.000
_cell.angle_alpha   90.00
_cell.angle_beta   90.00
_cell.angle_gamma   90.00
#
_symmetry.space_group_name_H-M   'P 1'
#
loop_
_entity.id
_entity.type
_entity.pdbx_description
1 polymer ?
#
loop_
_entity_poly.entity_id
_entity_poly.type
_entity_poly.pdbx_seq_one_letter_code
_entity_poly.pdbx_strand_id
1 'polypeptide(L)'
;MAGKNNFPKLHNAMWPGLVGRGSPEIPAIDLDTMIKLTVDAEVDGVKFDGIDIFHAAPHTNIDFTDDEVKKFAAKAKKHNLS
;
A
#
# COMPACT_ATOMS: atom_id res chain seq x y z
N MET A 1 15.50 -11.12 4.42
CA MET A 1 15.81 -12.01 5.56
C MET A 1 14.60 -11.99 6.47
N ALA A 2 14.12 -13.14 6.96
CA ALA A 2 12.98 -13.19 7.87
C ALA A 2 13.37 -12.51 9.20
N GLY A 3 12.63 -11.47 9.60
CA GLY A 3 12.83 -10.79 10.87
C GLY A 3 12.51 -11.67 12.06
N LYS A 4 12.94 -11.26 13.26
CA LYS A 4 12.83 -12.03 14.51
C LYS A 4 11.40 -12.45 14.89
N ASN A 5 10.37 -11.91 14.25
CA ASN A 5 8.95 -12.22 14.43
C ASN A 5 8.24 -12.27 13.07
N ASN A 6 8.44 -13.35 12.32
CA ASN A 6 7.92 -13.49 10.95
C ASN A 6 6.37 -13.59 10.89
N PHE A 7 5.72 -13.81 12.04
CA PHE A 7 4.27 -13.84 12.18
C PHE A 7 3.84 -13.24 13.53
N PRO A 8 2.67 -12.56 13.59
CA PRO A 8 1.81 -12.21 12.44
C PRO A 8 2.52 -11.22 11.50
N LYS A 9 2.17 -11.26 10.21
CA LYS A 9 2.69 -10.33 9.22
C LYS A 9 2.20 -8.91 9.53
N LEU A 10 3.09 -7.94 9.47
CA LEU A 10 2.77 -6.53 9.69
C LEU A 10 2.33 -5.88 8.38
N HIS A 11 1.06 -5.45 8.31
CA HIS A 11 0.51 -4.77 7.15
C HIS A 11 0.28 -3.29 7.44
N ASN A 12 0.59 -2.43 6.46
CA ASN A 12 0.19 -1.02 6.50
C ASN A 12 -1.18 -0.86 5.85
N ALA A 13 -2.16 -0.36 6.60
CA ALA A 13 -3.47 -0.04 6.07
C ALA A 13 -3.42 1.30 5.30
N MET A 14 -3.50 1.22 3.98
CA MET A 14 -3.54 2.37 3.10
C MET A 14 -5.01 2.73 2.82
N TRP A 15 -5.45 3.89 3.31
CA TRP A 15 -6.80 4.41 3.07
C TRP A 15 -6.79 5.56 2.06
N PRO A 16 -6.97 5.24 0.77
CA PRO A 16 -7.36 6.18 -0.28
C PRO A 16 -8.40 7.21 0.15
N GLY A 17 -8.11 8.49 -0.06
CA GLY A 17 -9.05 9.60 0.23
C GLY A 17 -9.12 10.07 1.69
N LEU A 18 -8.56 9.31 2.65
CA LEU A 18 -8.33 9.82 4.02
C LEU A 18 -6.94 10.44 4.17
N VAL A 19 -5.96 9.93 3.40
CA VAL A 19 -4.60 10.48 3.31
C VAL A 19 -4.56 11.52 2.18
N GLY A 20 -4.66 12.80 2.55
CA GLY A 20 -4.80 13.92 1.61
C GLY A 20 -6.28 14.14 1.27
N ARG A 21 -6.81 15.32 1.61
CA ARG A 21 -8.21 15.68 1.37
C ARG A 21 -8.43 15.85 -0.13
N GLY A 22 -8.59 14.77 -0.91
CA GLY A 22 -8.59 14.67 -2.39
C GLY A 22 -9.35 15.75 -3.19
N SER A 23 -8.95 17.00 -3.01
CA SER A 23 -9.50 18.23 -3.56
C SER A 23 -8.41 18.88 -4.41
N PRO A 24 -8.78 19.81 -5.30
CA PRO A 24 -7.79 20.53 -6.10
C PRO A 24 -6.73 21.28 -5.26
N GLU A 25 -7.10 21.72 -4.06
CA GLU A 25 -6.23 22.48 -3.15
C GLU A 25 -5.31 21.57 -2.32
N ILE A 26 -5.75 20.33 -2.05
CA ILE A 26 -4.99 19.32 -1.30
C ILE A 26 -5.15 17.99 -2.04
N PRO A 27 -4.32 17.72 -3.07
CA PRO A 27 -4.44 16.48 -3.82
C PRO A 27 -4.24 15.27 -2.92
N ALA A 28 -4.89 14.16 -3.28
CA ALA A 28 -4.59 12.89 -2.64
C ALA A 28 -3.13 12.50 -2.92
N ILE A 29 -2.45 11.91 -1.93
CA ILE A 29 -1.12 11.33 -2.13
C ILE A 29 -1.21 10.23 -3.19
N ASP A 30 -0.27 10.14 -4.13
CA ASP A 30 -0.30 9.09 -5.16
C ASP A 30 -0.06 7.68 -4.57
N LEU A 31 -0.65 6.64 -5.18
CA LEU A 31 -0.56 5.26 -4.69
C LEU A 31 0.88 4.73 -4.71
N ASP A 32 1.66 5.03 -5.75
CA ASP A 32 3.06 4.60 -5.82
C ASP A 32 3.90 5.33 -4.76
N THR A 33 3.55 6.57 -4.45
CA THR A 33 4.15 7.30 -3.32
C THR A 33 3.82 6.64 -1.98
N MET A 34 2.57 6.23 -1.74
CA MET A 34 2.18 5.50 -0.51
C MET A 34 2.92 4.17 -0.37
N ILE A 35 3.05 3.40 -1.46
CA ILE A 35 3.79 2.15 -1.48
C ILE A 35 5.26 2.42 -1.15
N LYS A 36 5.88 3.42 -1.79
CA LYS A 36 7.27 3.80 -1.50
C LYS A 36 7.50 4.16 -0.04
N LEU A 37 6.64 5.01 0.53
CA LEU A 37 6.72 5.38 1.94
C LEU A 37 6.59 4.17 2.87
N THR A 38 5.72 3.20 2.52
CA THR A 38 5.55 1.97 3.28
C THR A 38 6.80 1.08 3.23
N VAL A 39 7.42 0.94 2.07
CA VAL A 39 8.64 0.14 1.87
C VAL A 39 9.85 0.76 2.58
N ASP A 40 9.93 2.09 2.55
CA ASP A 40 11.02 2.84 3.14
C ASP A 40 10.88 2.94 4.68
N ALA A 41 9.66 2.77 5.23
CA ALA A 41 9.41 2.78 6.66
C ALA A 41 10.12 1.61 7.37
N GLU A 42 10.93 1.95 8.38
CA GLU A 42 11.71 0.98 9.13
C GLU A 42 11.91 1.46 10.57
N VAL A 43 11.74 0.56 11.53
CA VAL A 43 12.08 0.80 12.94
C VAL A 43 12.88 -0.39 13.43
N ASP A 44 14.10 -0.14 13.93
CA ASP A 44 15.00 -1.18 14.47
C ASP A 44 15.21 -2.37 13.51
N GLY A 45 15.29 -2.11 12.20
CA GLY A 45 15.45 -3.15 11.18
C GLY A 45 14.17 -3.90 10.81
N VAL A 46 13.02 -3.53 11.37
CA VAL A 46 11.70 -4.10 11.07
C VAL A 46 10.99 -3.22 10.03
N LYS A 47 10.47 -3.84 8.97
CA LYS A 47 9.70 -3.22 7.88
C LYS A 47 8.29 -3.83 7.80
N PHE A 48 7.42 -3.24 7.01
CA PHE A 48 6.14 -3.84 6.66
C PHE A 48 6.30 -5.07 5.76
N ASP A 49 5.50 -6.10 6.01
CA ASP A 49 5.43 -7.32 5.21
C ASP A 49 4.40 -7.22 4.08
N GLY A 50 3.45 -6.29 4.17
CA GLY A 50 2.35 -6.16 3.23
C GLY A 50 1.60 -4.83 3.35
N ILE A 51 0.61 -4.69 2.49
CA ILE A 51 -0.26 -3.50 2.44
C ILE A 51 -1.72 -3.93 2.31
N ASP A 52 -2.60 -3.23 3.00
CA ASP A 52 -4.04 -3.37 2.83
C ASP A 52 -4.56 -2.15 2.08
N ILE A 53 -5.28 -2.36 0.98
CA ILE A 53 -5.84 -1.28 0.17
C ILE A 53 -7.36 -1.24 0.27
N PHE A 54 -7.90 -0.03 0.47
CA PHE A 54 -9.33 0.23 0.34
C PHE A 54 -9.66 0.60 -1.10
N HIS A 55 -10.55 -0.15 -1.76
CA HIS A 55 -10.87 0.06 -3.17
C HIS A 55 -11.78 1.27 -3.38
N ALA A 56 -11.19 2.43 -3.58
CA ALA A 56 -11.91 3.67 -3.87
C ALA A 56 -11.08 4.64 -4.71
N ALA A 57 -11.79 5.51 -5.44
CA ALA A 57 -11.16 6.64 -6.10
C ALA A 57 -10.50 7.54 -5.04
N PRO A 58 -9.31 8.12 -5.33
CA PRO A 58 -8.69 8.23 -6.65
C PRO A 58 -7.73 7.09 -7.02
N HIS A 59 -7.46 6.13 -6.13
CA HIS A 59 -6.35 5.18 -6.31
C HIS A 59 -6.72 3.91 -7.07
N THR A 60 -7.96 3.47 -6.91
CA THR A 60 -8.50 2.24 -7.52
C THR A 60 -9.98 2.42 -7.79
N ASN A 61 -10.55 1.68 -8.75
CA ASN A 61 -12.00 1.70 -8.95
C ASN A 61 -12.71 0.85 -7.88
N ILE A 62 -13.96 1.17 -7.53
CA ILE A 62 -14.79 0.32 -6.68
C ILE A 62 -15.13 -1.00 -7.38
N ASP A 63 -15.24 -0.97 -8.71
CA ASP A 63 -15.43 -2.14 -9.57
C ASP A 63 -14.08 -2.79 -9.95
N PHE A 64 -13.15 -2.86 -8.99
CA PHE A 64 -11.78 -3.35 -9.22
C PHE A 64 -11.78 -4.78 -9.78
N THR A 65 -11.27 -4.94 -11.00
CA THR A 65 -11.36 -6.19 -11.75
C THR A 65 -10.25 -7.18 -11.35
N ASP A 66 -10.46 -8.47 -11.62
CA ASP A 66 -9.45 -9.52 -11.37
C ASP A 66 -8.09 -9.24 -12.03
N ASP A 67 -8.09 -8.64 -13.22
CA ASP A 67 -6.84 -8.31 -13.91
C ASP A 67 -6.14 -7.09 -13.29
N GLU A 68 -6.89 -6.14 -12.73
CA GLU A 68 -6.33 -5.07 -11.92
C GLU A 68 -5.77 -5.60 -10.59
N VAL A 69 -6.45 -6.57 -9.95
CA VAL A 69 -5.94 -7.30 -8.79
C VAL A 69 -4.59 -7.96 -9.10
N LYS A 70 -4.48 -8.69 -10.22
CA LYS A 70 -3.21 -9.32 -10.61
C LYS A 70 -2.10 -8.30 -10.85
N LYS A 71 -2.42 -7.16 -11.50
CA LYS A 71 -1.45 -6.07 -11.73
C LYS A 71 -1.00 -5.44 -10.41
N PHE A 72 -1.92 -5.22 -9.48
CA PHE A 72 -1.61 -4.68 -8.16
C PHE A 72 -0.78 -5.65 -7.32
N ALA A 73 -1.17 -6.93 -7.28
CA ALA A 73 -0.40 -7.97 -6.60
C ALA A 73 1.02 -8.10 -7.19
N ALA A 74 1.17 -7.99 -8.51
CA ALA A 74 2.49 -7.97 -9.16
C ALA A 74 3.30 -6.72 -8.76
N LYS A 75 2.64 -5.56 -8.60
CA LYS A 75 3.28 -4.33 -8.10
C LYS A 75 3.76 -4.51 -6.65
N ALA A 76 2.90 -4.97 -5.74
CA ALA A 76 3.26 -5.24 -4.34
C ALA A 76 4.44 -6.20 -4.22
N LYS A 77 4.41 -7.31 -4.98
CA LYS A 77 5.51 -8.30 -5.01
C LYS A 77 6.85 -7.73 -5.46
N LYS A 78 6.88 -6.76 -6.40
CA LYS A 78 8.13 -6.07 -6.80
C LYS A 78 8.77 -5.31 -5.63
N HIS A 79 7.98 -4.95 -4.64
CA HIS A 79 8.42 -4.27 -3.42
C HIS A 79 8.61 -5.20 -2.22
N ASN A 80 8.56 -6.53 -2.43
CA ASN A 80 8.57 -7.55 -1.37
C ASN A 80 7.40 -7.43 -0.37
N LEU A 81 6.29 -6.82 -0.79
CA LEU A 81 5.06 -6.74 -0.01
C LEU A 81 4.11 -7.87 -0.41
N SER A 82 3.38 -8.44 0.56
CA SER A 82 2.20 -9.29 0.32
C SER A 82 0.91 -8.53 0.15
#